data_AF-A0A3L6PUA8-F1
#
_entry.id   AF-A0A3L6PUA8-F1
#
_cell.length_a   1.000
_cell.length_b   1.000
_cell.length_c   1.000
_cell.angle_alpha   90.00
_cell.angle_beta   90.00
_cell.angle_gamma   90.00
#
_symmetry.space_group_name_H-M   'P 1'
#
loop_
_entity.id
_entity.type
_entity.pdbx_description
1 polymer ?
#
loop_
_entity_poly.entity_id
_entity_poly.type
_entity_poly.pdbx_seq_one_letter_code
_entity_poly.pdbx_strand_id
1 'polypeptide(L)'
;MVAEVEGMFRSMVAEGTVAPNRVTVAVVLTACRDAGNMVLGRWVEEWVRSAGMEVDSLIDSALVGMYEKCGEMVEAGACLMAPLTRML
;
A
#
# COMPACT_ATOMS: atom_id res chain seq x y z
N MET A 1 9.40 2.26 -14.74
CA MET A 1 9.00 2.93 -13.48
C MET A 1 8.35 1.95 -12.50
N VAL A 2 7.13 1.41 -12.71
CA VAL A 2 6.51 0.50 -11.70
C VAL A 2 7.35 -0.74 -11.38
N ALA A 3 8.01 -1.36 -12.38
CA ALA A 3 8.85 -2.53 -12.18
C ALA A 3 10.12 -2.25 -11.34
N GLU A 4 10.69 -1.05 -11.44
CA GLU A 4 11.87 -0.66 -10.64
C GLU A 4 11.48 -0.41 -9.18
N VAL A 5 10.33 0.24 -8.97
CA VAL A 5 9.76 0.49 -7.64
C VAL A 5 9.41 -0.82 -6.95
N GLU A 6 8.80 -1.76 -7.68
CA GLU A 6 8.53 -3.11 -7.19
C GLU A 6 9.82 -3.85 -6.81
N GLY A 7 10.83 -3.83 -7.69
CA GLY A 7 12.10 -4.50 -7.44
C GLY A 7 12.81 -3.98 -6.19
N MET A 8 12.85 -2.66 -6.02
CA MET A 8 13.46 -2.03 -4.85
C MET A 8 12.70 -2.36 -3.57
N PHE A 9 11.37 -2.29 -3.59
CA PHE A 9 10.56 -2.65 -2.43
C PHE A 9 10.74 -4.12 -2.05
N ARG A 10 10.76 -5.04 -3.02
CA ARG A 10 11.00 -6.47 -2.77
C ARG A 10 12.38 -6.73 -2.18
N SER A 11 13.42 -6.06 -2.67
CA SER A 11 14.78 -6.14 -2.11
C SER A 11 14.80 -5.66 -0.65
N MET A 12 14.19 -4.52 -0.33
CA MET A 12 14.05 -4.02 1.05
C MET A 12 13.35 -5.04 1.98
N VAL A 13 12.29 -5.67 1.49
CA VAL A 13 11.54 -6.69 2.26
C VAL A 13 12.33 -7.99 2.43
N ALA A 14 13.04 -8.45 1.41
CA ALA A 14 13.75 -9.73 1.42
C ALA A 14 15.09 -9.67 2.17
N GLU A 15 15.85 -8.57 2.00
CA GLU A 15 17.17 -8.42 2.60
C GLU A 15 17.09 -7.98 4.07
N GLY A 16 16.05 -7.21 4.43
CA GLY A 16 15.81 -6.78 5.81
C GLY A 16 16.82 -5.78 6.38
N THR A 17 17.86 -5.41 5.61
CA THR A 17 18.88 -4.41 5.97
C THR A 17 18.31 -3.01 6.06
N VAL A 18 17.31 -2.68 5.23
CA VAL A 18 16.57 -1.42 5.26
C VAL A 18 15.09 -1.73 5.12
N ALA A 19 14.32 -1.50 6.20
CA ALA A 19 12.88 -1.70 6.17
C ALA A 19 12.18 -0.60 5.35
N PRO A 20 11.17 -0.95 4.52
CA PRO A 20 10.30 0.05 3.91
C PRO A 20 9.63 0.90 4.99
N ASN A 21 9.58 2.22 4.79
CA ASN A 21 8.86 3.13 5.68
C ASN A 21 7.52 3.55 5.03
N ARG A 22 6.72 4.33 5.77
CA ARG A 22 5.43 4.83 5.30
C ARG A 22 5.49 5.61 3.98
N VAL A 23 6.57 6.36 3.74
CA VAL A 23 6.78 7.06 2.46
C VAL A 23 7.09 6.07 1.34
N THR A 24 7.95 5.09 1.60
CA THR A 24 8.25 4.02 0.63
C THR A 24 6.98 3.29 0.21
N VAL A 25 6.13 2.90 1.18
CA VAL A 25 4.85 2.24 0.93
C VAL A 25 3.94 3.11 0.08
N ALA A 26 3.77 4.40 0.42
CA ALA A 26 2.92 5.32 -0.33
C ALA A 26 3.37 5.49 -1.79
N VAL A 27 4.69 5.56 -2.02
CA VAL A 27 5.27 5.63 -3.37
C VAL A 27 4.97 4.36 -4.17
N VAL A 28 5.12 3.18 -3.57
CA VAL A 28 4.85 1.91 -4.24
C VAL A 28 3.36 1.78 -4.58
N LEU A 29 2.46 2.09 -3.63
CA LEU A 29 1.01 2.08 -3.87
C LEU A 29 0.60 3.07 -4.96
N THR A 30 1.21 4.24 -5.00
CA THR A 30 1.00 5.22 -6.08
C THR A 30 1.47 4.68 -7.43
N ALA A 31 2.62 4.02 -7.49
CA ALA A 31 3.09 3.37 -8.71
C ALA A 31 2.16 2.21 -9.15
N CYS A 32 1.61 1.45 -8.19
CA CYS A 32 0.61 0.41 -8.45
C CYS A 32 -0.66 1.01 -9.06
N ARG A 33 -1.16 2.10 -8.47
CA ARG A 33 -2.31 2.86 -8.95
C ARG A 33 -2.13 3.29 -10.40
N ASP A 34 -1.02 3.95 -10.68
CA ASP A 34 -0.78 4.55 -12.00
C ASP A 34 -0.56 3.47 -13.07
N ALA A 35 -0.06 2.29 -12.68
CA ALA A 35 0.09 1.12 -13.55
C ALA A 35 -1.16 0.23 -13.63
N GLY A 36 -2.19 0.46 -12.80
CA GLY A 36 -3.34 -0.45 -12.65
C GLY A 36 -2.96 -1.84 -12.11
N ASN A 37 -1.85 -1.96 -11.38
CA ASN A 37 -1.33 -3.24 -10.90
C ASN A 37 -1.94 -3.62 -9.54
N MET A 38 -3.14 -4.18 -9.60
CA MET A 38 -3.90 -4.59 -8.43
C MET A 38 -3.18 -5.67 -7.61
N VAL A 39 -2.50 -6.61 -8.27
CA VAL A 39 -1.82 -7.74 -7.61
C VAL A 39 -0.71 -7.24 -6.69
N LEU A 40 0.12 -6.32 -7.19
CA LEU A 40 1.17 -5.73 -6.37
C LEU A 40 0.59 -4.87 -5.24
N GLY A 41 -0.47 -4.10 -5.51
CA GLY A 41 -1.15 -3.28 -4.51
C GLY A 41 -1.64 -4.08 -3.29
N ARG A 42 -2.33 -5.21 -3.51
CA ARG A 42 -2.79 -6.08 -2.41
C ARG A 42 -1.63 -6.71 -1.64
N TRP A 43 -0.57 -7.10 -2.34
CA TRP A 43 0.60 -7.67 -1.69
C TRP A 43 1.31 -6.65 -0.78
N VAL A 44 1.40 -5.38 -1.20
CA VAL A 44 1.96 -4.31 -0.38
C VAL A 44 1.07 -4.03 0.85
N GLU A 45 -0.25 -4.00 0.69
CA GLU A 45 -1.17 -3.84 1.81
C GLU A 45 -1.03 -4.97 2.84
N GLU A 46 -0.94 -6.22 2.38
CA GLU A 46 -0.74 -7.38 3.27
C GLU A 46 0.63 -7.32 3.96
N TRP A 47 1.66 -6.83 3.26
CA TRP A 47 2.96 -6.58 3.87
C TRP A 47 2.87 -5.53 4.98
N VAL A 48 2.18 -4.40 4.76
CA VAL A 48 1.98 -3.34 5.78
C VAL A 48 1.30 -3.92 7.04
N ARG A 49 0.27 -4.74 6.85
CA ARG A 49 -0.47 -5.41 7.93
C ARG A 49 0.42 -6.39 8.71
N SER A 50 1.14 -7.25 8.00
CA SER A 50 2.02 -8.26 8.60
C SER A 50 3.27 -7.66 9.27
N ALA A 51 3.77 -6.53 8.77
CA ALA A 51 4.86 -5.77 9.39
C ALA A 51 4.43 -5.00 10.64
N GLY A 52 3.12 -4.99 10.97
CA GLY A 52 2.58 -4.21 12.10
C GLY A 52 2.73 -2.70 11.91
N MET A 53 2.88 -2.24 10.67
CA MET A 53 3.08 -0.81 10.38
C MET A 53 1.78 -0.05 10.65
N GLU A 54 1.90 1.07 11.37
CA GLU A 54 0.78 1.98 11.56
C GLU A 54 0.32 2.53 10.20
N VAL A 55 -0.94 2.30 9.88
CA VAL A 55 -1.63 2.89 8.73
C VAL A 55 -2.10 4.28 9.15
N ASP A 56 -1.40 5.30 8.66
CA ASP A 56 -1.76 6.71 8.83
C ASP A 56 -2.51 7.23 7.61
N SER A 57 -2.90 8.51 7.63
CA SER A 57 -3.62 9.14 6.53
C SER A 57 -2.86 9.11 5.20
N LEU A 58 -1.53 9.04 5.23
CA LEU A 58 -0.71 8.94 4.01
C LEU A 58 -0.88 7.57 3.36
N ILE A 59 -0.71 6.48 4.12
CA ILE A 59 -0.88 5.12 3.61
C ILE A 59 -2.33 4.89 3.19
N ASP A 60 -3.29 5.35 4.00
CA ASP A 60 -4.71 5.17 3.75
C ASP A 60 -5.13 5.87 2.43
N SER A 61 -4.71 7.12 2.23
CA SER A 61 -4.97 7.86 0.98
C SER A 61 -4.34 7.17 -0.25
N ALA A 62 -3.16 6.57 -0.08
CA ALA A 62 -2.49 5.85 -1.16
C ALA A 62 -3.21 4.53 -1.51
N LEU A 63 -3.72 3.81 -0.51
CA LEU A 63 -4.53 2.60 -0.70
C LEU A 63 -5.86 2.91 -1.39
N VAL A 64 -6.59 3.93 -0.90
CA VAL A 64 -7.86 4.37 -1.52
C VAL A 64 -7.64 4.70 -2.99
N GLY A 65 -6.67 5.57 -3.30
CA GLY A 65 -6.40 5.95 -4.68
C GLY A 65 -6.01 4.75 -5.56
N MET A 66 -5.26 3.78 -5.00
CA MET A 66 -4.87 2.55 -5.69
C MET A 66 -6.07 1.66 -6.01
N TYR A 67 -6.96 1.43 -5.04
CA TYR A 67 -8.17 0.63 -5.22
C TYR A 67 -9.19 1.28 -6.16
N GLU A 68 -9.44 2.59 -6.01
CA GLU A 68 -10.33 3.36 -6.90
C GLU A 68 -9.90 3.26 -8.36
N LYS A 69 -8.60 3.42 -8.64
CA LYS A 69 -8.08 3.39 -10.00
C LYS A 69 -8.07 1.99 -10.61
N CYS A 70 -7.88 0.96 -9.78
CA CYS A 70 -7.93 -0.44 -10.20
C CYS A 70 -9.37 -0.97 -10.36
N GLY A 71 -10.39 -0.20 -9.99
CA GLY A 71 -11.80 -0.53 -10.18
C GLY A 71 -12.46 -1.28 -9.02
N GLU A 72 -11.79 -1.39 -7.86
CA GLU A 72 -12.26 -2.11 -6.67
C GLU A 72 -12.85 -1.12 -5.66
N MET A 73 -14.06 -0.63 -5.95
CA MET A 73 -14.72 0.41 -5.15
C MET A 73 -15.12 -0.05 -3.74
N VAL A 74 -15.29 -1.37 -3.53
CA VAL A 74 -15.62 -1.94 -2.22
C VAL A 74 -14.41 -1.85 -1.29
N GLU A 75 -13.23 -2.24 -1.76
CA GLU A 75 -11.98 -2.15 -1.02
C GLU A 75 -11.56 -0.68 -0.78
N ALA A 76 -11.78 0.21 -1.76
CA ALA A 76 -11.60 1.64 -1.57
C ALA A 76 -12.50 2.19 -0.45
N GLY A 77 -13.78 1.82 -0.46
CA GLY A 77 -14.74 2.19 0.58
C GLY A 77 -14.41 1.61 1.96
N ALA A 78 -13.87 0.39 2.01
CA ALA A 78 -13.45 -0.23 3.26
C ALA A 78 -12.25 0.49 3.90
N CYS A 79 -11.28 0.95 3.10
CA CYS A 79 -10.16 1.77 3.61
C CYS A 79 -10.66 3.05 4.28
N LEU A 80 -11.60 3.77 3.66
CA LEU A 80 -12.21 4.98 4.23
C LEU A 80 -12.95 4.77 5.56
N MET A 81 -13.39 3.55 5.85
CA MET A 81 -14.10 3.21 7.10
C MET A 81 -13.16 2.74 8.22
N ALA A 82 -11.89 2.42 7.91
CA ALA A 82 -10.89 1.97 8.86
C ALA A 82 -10.47 3.01 9.93
N PRO A 83 -10.49 4.34 9.69
CA PRO A 83 -10.17 5.33 10.73
C PRO A 83 -11.13 5.29 11.93
N LEU A 84 -12.37 4.83 11.73
CA LEU A 84 -13.43 4.88 12.75
C LEU A 84 -13.50 3.63 13.63
N THR A 85 -12.93 2.50 13.23
CA THR A 85 -13.00 1.22 13.96
C THR A 85 -11.77 0.93 14.83
N ARG A 86 -10.72 1.75 14.78
CA ARG A 86 -9.50 1.58 15.59
C ARG A 86 -9.55 2.25 16.98
N MET A 87 -10.67 2.88 17.34
CA MET A 87 -10.93 3.47 18.67
C MET A 87 -11.90 2.64 19.55
N LEU A 88 -12.27 1.42 19.13
CA LEU A 88 -13.06 0.47 19.91
C LEU A 88 -12.28 -0.82 20.18
#